data_AF-J8AGJ7-F1
#
_entry.id   AF-J8AGJ7-F1
#
_cell.length_a   1.000
_cell.length_b   1.000
_cell.length_c   1.000
_cell.angle_alpha   90.00
_cell.angle_beta   90.00
_cell.angle_gamma   90.00
#
_symmetry.space_group_name_H-M   'P 1'
#
loop_
_entity.id
_entity.type
_entity.pdbx_description
1 polymer ?
#
loop_
_entity_poly.entity_id
_entity_poly.type
_entity_poly.pdbx_seq_one_letter_code
_entity_poly.pdbx_strand_id
1 'polypeptide(L)'
;MATLRTCDQGHEYYKSSDCPTCPTCEKERKPKEGFLSLLSAPARRALEHYGIHTLEELSKYSEKEILKLHGMGRASLPKLRTALENKGLSFK
;
A
#
# COMPACT_ATOMS: atom_id res chain seq x y z
N MET A 1 21.19 -8.63 -12.54
CA MET A 1 20.63 -10.00 -12.73
C MET A 1 19.67 -10.28 -11.59
N ALA A 2 18.57 -11.00 -11.83
CA ALA A 2 17.67 -11.39 -10.75
C ALA A 2 18.28 -12.55 -9.95
N THR A 3 18.26 -12.45 -8.62
CA THR A 3 18.76 -13.50 -7.73
C THR A 3 17.59 -14.29 -7.15
N LEU A 4 17.72 -15.61 -7.06
CA LEU A 4 16.81 -16.46 -6.28
C LEU A 4 16.99 -16.16 -4.79
N ARG A 5 15.89 -15.98 -4.08
CA ARG A 5 15.83 -15.72 -2.64
C ARG A 5 14.71 -16.55 -2.04
N THR A 6 14.86 -16.91 -0.76
CA THR A 6 13.84 -17.62 0.02
C THR A 6 13.49 -16.77 1.23
N CYS A 7 12.20 -16.52 1.48
CA CYS A 7 11.77 -15.78 2.67
C CYS A 7 11.56 -16.70 3.88
N ASP A 8 11.30 -16.12 5.06
CA ASP A 8 11.04 -16.86 6.30
C ASP A 8 9.81 -17.78 6.26
N GLN A 9 8.89 -17.55 5.32
CA GLN A 9 7.72 -18.41 5.08
C GLN A 9 8.03 -19.55 4.08
N GLY A 10 9.28 -19.68 3.63
CA GLY A 10 9.70 -20.72 2.69
C GLY A 10 9.41 -20.42 1.21
N HIS A 11 8.91 -19.23 0.87
CA HIS A 11 8.63 -18.87 -0.53
C HIS A 11 9.92 -18.56 -1.28
N GLU A 12 10.12 -19.26 -2.38
CA GLU A 12 11.18 -18.99 -3.36
C GLU A 12 10.72 -17.92 -4.36
N TYR A 13 11.54 -16.89 -4.56
CA TYR A 13 11.25 -15.80 -5.50
C TYR A 13 12.50 -15.21 -6.12
N TYR A 14 12.36 -14.70 -7.35
CA TYR A 14 13.42 -14.01 -8.07
C TYR A 14 13.23 -12.50 -7.97
N LYS A 15 14.31 -11.77 -7.68
CA LYS A 15 14.26 -10.30 -7.69
C LYS A 15 15.57 -9.70 -8.16
N SER A 16 15.48 -8.71 -9.04
CA SER A 16 16.60 -7.86 -9.46
C SER A 16 16.80 -6.65 -8.54
N SER A 17 15.73 -6.19 -7.89
CA SER A 17 15.79 -5.12 -6.89
C SER A 17 16.33 -5.60 -5.56
N ASP A 18 17.02 -4.72 -4.84
CA ASP A 18 17.58 -5.03 -3.52
C ASP A 18 16.51 -5.29 -2.44
N CYS A 19 15.32 -4.69 -2.61
CA CYS A 19 14.21 -4.78 -1.65
C CYS A 19 13.96 -6.23 -1.16
N PRO A 20 14.09 -6.51 0.15
CA PRO A 20 14.01 -7.87 0.69
C PRO A 20 12.58 -8.44 0.71
N THR A 21 11.57 -7.69 0.28
CA THR A 21 10.17 -8.13 0.38
C THR A 21 9.86 -9.27 -0.58
N CYS A 22 9.31 -10.36 -0.02
CA CYS A 22 8.78 -11.50 -0.77
C CYS A 22 7.47 -11.13 -1.47
N PRO A 23 7.39 -11.19 -2.82
CA PRO A 23 6.18 -10.83 -3.55
C PRO A 23 5.01 -11.78 -3.29
N THR A 24 5.26 -13.03 -2.90
CA THR A 24 4.22 -14.01 -2.55
C THR A 24 3.58 -13.64 -1.22
N CYS A 25 4.38 -13.45 -0.15
CA CYS A 25 3.87 -12.99 1.15
C CYS A 25 3.10 -11.67 1.04
N GLU A 26 3.56 -10.74 0.20
CA GLU A 26 2.90 -9.45 -0.02
C GLU A 26 1.50 -9.60 -0.67
N LYS A 27 1.32 -10.63 -1.51
CA LYS A 27 0.03 -10.97 -2.12
C LYS A 27 -0.89 -11.66 -1.12
N GLU A 28 -0.37 -12.59 -0.32
CA GLU A 28 -1.17 -13.34 0.66
C GLU A 28 -1.70 -12.44 1.78
N ARG A 29 -0.88 -11.50 2.27
CA ARG A 29 -1.32 -10.55 3.30
C ARG A 29 -2.23 -9.44 2.77
N LYS A 30 -2.47 -9.39 1.46
CA LYS A 30 -3.28 -8.33 0.87
C LYS A 30 -4.71 -8.48 1.40
N PRO A 31 -5.30 -7.46 2.04
CA PRO A 31 -6.67 -7.54 2.51
C PRO A 31 -7.60 -7.75 1.31
N LYS A 32 -8.62 -8.61 1.50
CA LYS A 32 -9.63 -8.91 0.46
C LYS A 32 -10.61 -7.75 0.27
N GLU A 33 -10.81 -6.95 1.32
CA GLU A 33 -11.83 -5.91 1.39
C GLU A 33 -11.25 -4.59 1.92
N GLY A 34 -12.04 -3.52 1.80
CA GLY A 34 -11.67 -2.17 2.26
C GLY A 34 -10.73 -1.44 1.31
N PHE A 35 -10.46 -0.17 1.61
CA PHE A 35 -9.70 0.72 0.72
C PHE A 35 -8.23 0.30 0.53
N LEU A 36 -7.62 -0.37 1.52
CA LEU A 36 -6.26 -0.92 1.43
C LEU A 36 -6.13 -2.04 0.38
N SER A 37 -7.21 -2.76 0.07
CA SER A 37 -7.24 -3.79 -0.98
C SER A 37 -7.09 -3.20 -2.40
N LEU A 38 -7.44 -1.92 -2.57
CA LEU A 38 -7.38 -1.22 -3.86
C LEU A 38 -5.95 -0.77 -4.19
N LEU A 39 -5.06 -0.76 -3.20
CA LEU A 39 -3.71 -0.24 -3.28
C LEU A 39 -2.68 -1.30 -3.65
N SER A 40 -1.56 -0.83 -4.20
CA SER A 40 -0.37 -1.66 -4.39
C SER A 40 0.26 -2.00 -3.04
N ALA A 41 1.06 -3.07 -3.01
CA ALA A 41 1.89 -3.45 -1.87
C ALA A 41 2.66 -2.28 -1.20
N PRO A 42 3.41 -1.43 -1.94
CA PRO A 42 4.12 -0.30 -1.34
C PRO A 42 3.19 0.80 -0.83
N ALA A 43 2.10 1.13 -1.55
CA ALA A 43 1.14 2.14 -1.11
C ALA A 43 0.39 1.73 0.17
N ARG A 44 -0.01 0.45 0.28
CA ARG A 44 -0.62 -0.09 1.49
C ARG A 44 0.34 -0.01 2.68
N ARG A 45 1.58 -0.50 2.50
CA ARG A 45 2.62 -0.43 3.54
C ARG A 45 2.90 0.99 4.00
N ALA A 46 2.91 1.94 3.06
CA ALA A 46 3.13 3.34 3.38
C ALA A 46 2.05 3.89 4.31
N LEU A 47 0.77 3.56 4.06
CA LEU A 47 -0.33 3.96 4.95
C LEU A 47 -0.25 3.25 6.30
N GLU A 48 -0.05 1.94 6.30
CA GLU A 48 0.07 1.14 7.54
C GLU A 48 1.22 1.63 8.43
N HIS A 49 2.37 1.97 7.83
CA HIS A 49 3.52 2.53 8.55
C HIS A 49 3.22 3.89 9.19
N TYR A 50 2.33 4.67 8.58
CA TYR A 50 1.87 5.95 9.11
C TYR A 50 0.66 5.81 10.06
N GLY A 51 0.26 4.57 10.38
CA GLY A 51 -0.87 4.28 11.27
C GLY A 51 -2.24 4.54 10.63
N ILE A 52 -2.31 4.62 9.30
CA ILE A 52 -3.57 4.88 8.58
C ILE A 52 -4.21 3.54 8.22
N HIS A 53 -5.14 3.10 9.06
CA HIS A 53 -5.87 1.84 8.88
C HIS A 53 -7.32 2.06 8.44
N THR A 54 -7.83 3.28 8.59
CA THR A 54 -9.23 3.63 8.28
C THR A 54 -9.31 4.84 7.34
N LEU A 55 -10.48 5.00 6.71
CA LEU A 55 -10.77 6.18 5.87
C LEU A 55 -10.90 7.45 6.72
N GLU A 56 -11.30 7.34 7.98
CA GLU A 56 -11.38 8.47 8.92
C GLU A 56 -10.00 8.94 9.38
N GLU A 57 -9.02 8.04 9.47
CA GLU A 57 -7.63 8.44 9.67
C GLU A 57 -7.06 9.07 8.42
N LEU A 58 -7.36 8.49 7.25
CA LEU A 58 -6.90 9.02 5.97
C LEU A 58 -7.42 10.44 5.69
N SER A 59 -8.67 10.75 6.06
CA SER A 59 -9.27 12.07 5.88
C SER A 59 -8.59 13.17 6.69
N LYS A 60 -7.80 12.82 7.72
CA LYS A 60 -7.01 13.77 8.51
C LYS A 60 -5.76 14.27 7.78
N TYR A 61 -5.43 13.67 6.63
CA TYR A 61 -4.29 14.04 5.81
C TYR A 61 -4.75 14.74 4.53
N SER A 62 -3.89 15.58 3.97
CA SER A 62 -4.06 16.17 2.64
C SER A 62 -3.50 15.24 1.56
N GLU A 63 -3.98 15.38 0.32
CA GLU A 63 -3.44 14.65 -0.84
C GLU A 63 -1.92 14.82 -0.98
N LYS A 64 -1.41 16.02 -0.66
CA LYS A 64 0.02 16.33 -0.71
C LYS A 64 0.82 15.57 0.35
N GLU A 65 0.30 15.42 1.56
CA GLU A 65 0.94 14.64 2.63
C GLU A 65 0.98 13.16 2.24
N ILE A 66 -0.12 12.64 1.70
CA ILE A 66 -0.19 11.25 1.23
C ILE A 66 0.75 11.01 0.05
N LEU A 67 0.86 11.95 -0.89
CA LEU A 67 1.75 11.81 -2.05
C LEU A 67 3.24 11.85 -1.69
N LYS A 68 3.60 12.45 -0.54
CA LYS A 68 4.98 12.44 -0.04
C LYS A 68 5.42 11.07 0.51
N LEU A 69 4.47 10.17 0.80
CA LEU A 69 4.78 8.87 1.36
C LEU A 69 5.52 7.99 0.34
N HIS A 70 6.61 7.37 0.76
CA HIS A 70 7.37 6.47 -0.10
C HIS A 70 6.51 5.27 -0.52
N GLY A 71 6.26 5.12 -1.82
CA GLY A 71 5.37 4.09 -2.37
C GLY A 71 3.99 4.59 -2.78
N MET A 72 3.66 5.86 -2.50
CA MET A 72 2.48 6.52 -3.04
C MET A 72 2.79 7.16 -4.39
N GLY A 73 1.86 7.02 -5.33
CA GLY A 73 2.02 7.55 -6.67
C GLY A 73 0.70 7.95 -7.31
N ARG A 74 0.79 8.41 -8.57
CA ARG A 74 -0.35 8.92 -9.36
C ARG A 74 -1.53 7.94 -9.45
N ALA A 75 -1.28 6.63 -9.37
CA ALA A 75 -2.32 5.60 -9.41
C ALA A 75 -3.00 5.33 -8.06
N SER A 76 -2.40 5.74 -6.94
CA SER A 76 -2.95 5.52 -5.60
C SER A 76 -3.97 6.59 -5.22
N LEU A 77 -3.67 7.86 -5.50
CA LEU A 77 -4.50 9.01 -5.10
C LEU A 77 -5.95 8.92 -5.59
N PRO A 78 -6.24 8.64 -6.88
CA PRO A 78 -7.62 8.55 -7.35
C PRO A 78 -8.44 7.48 -6.60
N LYS A 79 -7.82 6.34 -6.30
CA LYS A 79 -8.49 5.24 -5.58
C LYS A 79 -8.83 5.62 -4.14
N LEU A 80 -7.91 6.33 -3.47
CA LEU A 80 -8.12 6.83 -2.12
C LEU A 80 -9.22 7.89 -2.08
N ARG A 81 -9.20 8.81 -3.05
CA ARG A 81 -10.23 9.83 -3.21
C ARG A 81 -11.61 9.20 -3.38
N THR A 82 -11.76 8.27 -4.34
CA THR A 82 -13.03 7.55 -4.53
C THR A 82 -13.45 6.77 -3.28
N ALA A 83 -12.50 6.16 -2.56
CA ALA A 83 -12.82 5.44 -1.32
C ALA A 83 -13.32 6.38 -0.21
N LEU A 84 -12.74 7.57 -0.08
CA LEU A 84 -13.21 8.61 0.85
C LEU A 84 -14.58 9.13 0.44
N GLU A 85 -14.76 9.48 -0.83
CA GLU A 85 -16.02 10.01 -1.38
C GLU A 85 -17.19 9.03 -1.20
N ASN A 86 -16.95 7.72 -1.37
CA ASN A 86 -17.95 6.67 -1.10
C ASN A 86 -18.43 6.63 0.36
N LYS A 87 -17.65 7.18 1.31
CA LYS A 87 -18.03 7.34 2.72
C LYS A 87 -18.46 8.77 3.07
N GLY A 88 -18.60 9.67 2.08
CA GLY A 88 -18.87 11.08 2.32
C GLY A 88 -17.70 11.83 2.99
N LEU A 89 -16.49 11.28 2.91
CA LEU A 89 -15.27 11.89 3.44
C LEU A 89 -14.47 12.54 2.30
N SER A 90 -13.56 13.43 2.67
CA SER A 90 -12.56 14.01 1.77
C SER A 90 -11.21 14.06 2.46
N PHE A 91 -10.15 14.29 1.68
CA PHE A 91 -8.89 14.73 2.27
C PHE A 91 -9.07 16.11 2.93
N LYS A 92 -8.18 16.43 3.87
CA LYS A 92 -8.10 17.74 4.51
C LYS A 92 -7.61 18.82 3.56
#